data_AF-A0A164A3V0-F1
#
_entry.id   AF-A0A164A3V0-F1
#
_cell.length_a   1.000
_cell.length_b   1.000
_cell.length_c   1.000
_cell.angle_alpha   90.00
_cell.angle_beta   90.00
_cell.angle_gamma   90.00
#
_symmetry.space_group_name_H-M   'P 1'
#
loop_
_entity.id
_entity.type
_entity.pdbx_description
1 polymer ?
#
loop_
_entity_poly.entity_id
_entity_poly.type
_entity_poly.pdbx_seq_one_letter_code
_entity_poly.pdbx_strand_id
1 'polypeptide(L)'
;MGSSDLLTQASAIADAIEQLADQLTPSVIRTARADQQGRADLDRIEYALGTIGKALILTDYSIDQEKDIDKLQAFRESQQR
;
A
#
# COMPACT_ATOMS: atom_id res chain seq x y z
N MET A 1 -0.43 -16.68 15.37
CA MET A 1 -1.66 -15.94 14.98
C MET A 1 -2.59 -16.94 14.35
N GLY A 2 -3.80 -17.08 14.87
CA GLY A 2 -4.80 -17.96 14.26
C GLY A 2 -5.36 -17.34 12.99
N SER A 3 -5.99 -18.14 12.11
CA SER A 3 -6.62 -17.64 10.89
C SER A 3 -7.66 -16.54 11.15
N SER A 4 -8.33 -16.59 12.31
CA SER A 4 -9.26 -15.53 12.77
C SER A 4 -8.57 -14.18 13.02
N ASP A 5 -7.33 -14.20 13.52
CA ASP A 5 -6.56 -12.98 13.79
C ASP A 5 -6.16 -12.29 12.48
N LEU A 6 -5.79 -13.10 11.47
CA LEU A 6 -5.41 -12.60 10.14
C LEU A 6 -6.60 -12.02 9.38
N LEU A 7 -7.77 -12.64 9.47
CA LEU A 7 -9.00 -12.09 8.88
C LEU A 7 -9.39 -10.76 9.54
N THR A 8 -9.30 -10.69 10.88
CA THR A 8 -9.56 -9.46 11.62
C THR A 8 -8.57 -8.35 11.22
N GLN A 9 -7.30 -8.71 11.05
CA GLN A 9 -6.28 -7.77 10.58
C GLN A 9 -6.57 -7.27 9.16
N ALA A 10 -6.96 -8.15 8.24
CA ALA A 10 -7.33 -7.76 6.87
C ALA A 10 -8.52 -6.79 6.84
N SER A 11 -9.56 -7.07 7.63
CA SER A 11 -10.71 -6.15 7.77
C SER A 11 -10.30 -4.79 8.32
N ALA A 12 -9.49 -4.75 9.38
CA ALA A 12 -9.02 -3.49 9.95
C ALA A 12 -8.16 -2.67 8.97
N ILE A 13 -7.35 -3.33 8.13
CA ILE A 13 -6.58 -2.67 7.08
C ILE A 13 -7.50 -2.09 6.01
N ALA A 14 -8.53 -2.84 5.59
CA ALA A 14 -9.51 -2.36 4.61
C ALA A 14 -10.22 -1.09 5.10
N ASP A 15 -10.77 -1.12 6.32
CA ASP A 15 -11.46 0.02 6.92
C ASP A 15 -10.56 1.27 6.98
N ALA A 16 -9.29 1.09 7.37
CA ALA A 16 -8.35 2.19 7.46
C ALA A 16 -8.02 2.79 6.08
N ILE A 17 -7.84 1.95 5.05
CA ILE A 17 -7.57 2.42 3.68
C ILE A 17 -8.77 3.18 3.13
N GLU A 18 -9.99 2.68 3.32
CA GLU A 18 -11.22 3.36 2.87
C GLU A 18 -11.37 4.72 3.55
N GLN A 19 -11.20 4.79 4.87
CA GLN A 19 -11.24 6.07 5.61
C GLN A 19 -10.17 7.07 5.15
N LEU A 20 -8.96 6.60 4.83
CA LEU A 20 -7.89 7.45 4.32
C LEU A 20 -8.18 7.92 2.88
N ALA A 21 -8.75 7.06 2.05
CA ALA A 21 -9.14 7.40 0.68
C ALA A 21 -10.21 8.51 0.67
N ASP A 22 -11.21 8.42 1.55
CA ASP A 22 -12.25 9.44 1.72
C ASP A 22 -11.67 10.81 2.14
N GLN A 23 -10.59 10.79 2.93
CA GLN A 23 -9.94 12.01 3.42
C GLN A 23 -8.98 12.64 2.39
N LEU A 24 -8.46 11.87 1.44
CA LEU A 24 -7.53 12.34 0.41
C LEU A 24 -8.28 13.07 -0.73
N THR A 25 -8.98 14.15 -0.37
CA THR A 25 -9.81 14.93 -1.29
C THR A 25 -8.98 15.70 -2.34
N PRO A 26 -9.59 16.12 -3.47
CA PRO A 26 -8.89 16.90 -4.48
C PRO A 26 -8.26 18.22 -3.97
N SER A 27 -8.83 18.83 -2.93
CA SER A 27 -8.26 20.04 -2.31
C SER A 27 -6.98 19.71 -1.54
N VAL A 28 -6.98 18.64 -0.74
CA VAL A 28 -5.79 18.14 -0.03
C VAL A 28 -4.68 17.83 -1.02
N ILE A 29 -4.98 17.11 -2.11
CA ILE A 29 -4.00 16.76 -3.15
C ILE A 29 -3.43 18.02 -3.82
N ARG A 30 -4.28 18.97 -4.23
CA ARG A 30 -3.82 20.19 -4.89
C ARG A 30 -2.96 21.05 -3.97
N THR A 31 -3.34 21.19 -2.71
CA THR A 31 -2.55 21.92 -1.71
C THR A 31 -1.20 21.24 -1.51
N ALA A 32 -1.17 19.92 -1.33
CA ALA A 32 0.09 19.18 -1.18
C ALA A 32 0.99 19.29 -2.42
N ARG A 33 0.42 19.26 -3.65
CA ARG A 33 1.18 19.46 -4.89
C ARG A 33 1.79 20.86 -5.03
N ALA A 34 1.25 21.88 -4.35
CA ALA A 34 1.80 23.22 -4.39
C ALA A 34 3.05 23.38 -3.50
N ASP A 35 3.27 22.45 -2.57
CA ASP A 35 4.36 22.48 -1.59
C ASP A 35 5.42 21.40 -1.87
N GLN A 36 6.69 21.68 -1.56
CA GLN A 36 7.78 20.73 -1.81
C GLN A 36 7.67 19.48 -0.92
N GLN A 37 7.39 19.67 0.37
CA GLN A 37 7.21 18.56 1.30
C GLN A 37 5.92 17.80 0.99
N GLY A 38 4.85 18.53 0.66
CA GLY A 38 3.57 17.94 0.24
C GLY A 38 3.70 17.03 -0.99
N ARG A 39 4.52 17.38 -1.98
CA ARG A 39 4.83 16.48 -3.12
C ARG A 39 5.50 15.19 -2.66
N ALA A 40 6.52 15.29 -1.81
CA ALA A 40 7.20 14.11 -1.28
C ALA A 40 6.25 13.21 -0.47
N ASP A 41 5.28 13.80 0.25
CA ASP A 41 4.27 13.02 0.97
C ASP A 41 3.29 12.34 0.00
N LEU A 42 2.90 12.99 -1.09
CA LEU A 42 2.09 12.36 -2.14
C LEU A 42 2.82 11.21 -2.83
N ASP A 43 4.12 11.36 -3.11
CA ASP A 43 4.94 10.29 -3.70
C ASP A 43 5.01 9.08 -2.76
N ARG A 44 5.10 9.30 -1.45
CA ARG A 44 5.08 8.24 -0.43
C ARG A 44 3.72 7.54 -0.37
N ILE A 45 2.62 8.28 -0.51
CA ILE A 45 1.26 7.71 -0.58
C ILE A 45 1.14 6.84 -1.83
N GLU A 46 1.55 7.33 -2.99
CA GLU A 46 1.51 6.58 -4.25
C GLU A 46 2.33 5.28 -4.16
N TYR A 47 3.55 5.36 -3.60
CA TYR A 47 4.38 4.19 -3.35
C TYR A 47 3.71 3.14 -2.45
N ALA A 48 3.07 3.57 -1.36
CA ALA A 48 2.37 2.68 -0.44
C ALA A 48 1.18 1.97 -1.13
N LEU A 49 0.36 2.73 -1.85
CA LEU A 49 -0.78 2.19 -2.60
C LEU A 49 -0.33 1.22 -3.70
N GLY A 50 0.73 1.57 -4.44
CA GLY A 50 1.30 0.68 -5.47
C GLY A 50 1.85 -0.62 -4.88
N THR A 51 2.47 -0.56 -3.70
CA THR A 51 2.97 -1.75 -2.99
C THR A 51 1.83 -2.66 -2.53
N ILE A 52 0.75 -2.08 -1.99
CA ILE A 52 -0.45 -2.84 -1.58
C ILE A 52 -1.08 -3.50 -2.81
N GLY A 53 -1.30 -2.76 -3.90
CA GLY A 53 -1.87 -3.31 -5.13
C GLY A 53 -1.05 -4.46 -5.71
N LYS A 54 0.29 -4.34 -5.73
CA LYS A 54 1.17 -5.44 -6.16
C LYS A 54 1.09 -6.66 -5.25
N ALA A 55 1.04 -6.46 -3.93
CA ALA A 55 0.91 -7.56 -2.98
C ALA A 55 -0.38 -8.33 -3.20
N LEU A 56 -1.52 -7.63 -3.33
CA LEU A 56 -2.82 -8.24 -3.59
C LEU A 56 -2.82 -9.07 -4.88
N ILE A 57 -2.26 -8.53 -5.96
CA ILE A 57 -2.15 -9.25 -7.24
C ILE A 57 -1.30 -10.51 -7.09
N LEU A 58 -0.09 -10.39 -6.52
CA LEU A 58 0.84 -11.51 -6.42
C LEU A 58 0.27 -12.65 -5.56
N THR A 59 -0.40 -12.32 -4.46
CA THR A 59 -0.95 -13.32 -3.53
C THR A 59 -2.26 -13.96 -4.02
N ASP A 60 -2.98 -13.34 -4.95
CA ASP A 60 -4.19 -13.92 -5.57
C ASP A 60 -3.84 -14.91 -6.71
N TYR A 61 -2.67 -14.74 -7.35
CA TYR A 61 -2.09 -15.80 -8.18
C TYR A 61 -1.47 -16.85 -7.26
N SER A 62 -2.13 -18.00 -7.12
CA SER A 62 -1.63 -19.20 -6.44
C SER A 62 -0.37 -19.78 -7.10
N ILE A 63 0.76 -19.05 -7.06
CA ILE A 63 2.06 -19.47 -7.54
C ILE A 63 3.02 -19.37 -6.36
N ASP A 64 3.00 -20.42 -5.52
CA ASP A 64 4.08 -20.76 -4.59
C ASP A 64 4.41 -19.65 -3.55
N GLN A 65 3.81 -19.75 -2.36
CA GLN A 65 3.92 -18.79 -1.25
C GLN A 65 5.35 -18.32 -0.92
N GLU A 66 6.36 -19.16 -1.14
CA GLU A 66 7.77 -18.85 -0.88
C GLU A 66 8.33 -17.81 -1.87
N LYS A 67 7.88 -17.81 -3.13
CA LYS A 67 8.33 -16.87 -4.16
C LYS A 67 7.73 -15.48 -4.04
N ASP A 68 6.59 -15.35 -3.37
CA ASP A 68 5.90 -14.07 -3.22
C ASP A 68 6.62 -13.16 -2.24
N ILE A 69 7.13 -13.70 -1.13
CA ILE A 69 7.92 -12.93 -0.16
C ILE A 69 9.20 -12.41 -0.82
N ASP A 70 9.92 -13.25 -1.55
CA ASP A 70 11.15 -12.86 -2.24
C ASP A 70 10.90 -11.78 -3.30
N LYS A 71 9.83 -11.89 -4.08
CA LYS A 71 9.47 -10.86 -5.09
C LYS A 71 9.02 -9.55 -4.46
N LEU A 72 8.26 -9.61 -3.37
CA LEU A 72 7.80 -8.42 -2.66
C LEU A 72 8.99 -7.70 -2.01
N GLN A 73 9.95 -8.46 -1.47
CA GLN A 73 11.17 -7.94 -0.87
C GLN A 73 12.09 -7.32 -1.93
N ALA A 74 12.30 -8.01 -3.05
CA ALA A 74 13.06 -7.48 -4.19
C ALA A 74 12.43 -6.22 -4.80
N PHE A 75 11.10 -6.15 -4.87
CA PHE A 75 10.40 -4.93 -5.33
C PHE A 75 10.65 -3.76 -4.37
N ARG A 76 10.50 -3.98 -3.06
CA ARG A 76 10.76 -2.95 -2.03
C ARG A 76 12.20 -2.44 -2.07
N GLU A 77 13.18 -3.32 -2.27
CA GLU A 77 14.60 -2.95 -2.39
C GLU A 77 14.91 -2.16 -3.68
N SER A 78 14.23 -2.48 -4.78
CA SER A 78 14.41 -1.78 -6.06
C SER A 78 13.89 -0.34 -6.05
N GLN A 79 13.00 0.00 -5.10
CA GLN A 79 12.38 1.31 -4.97
C GLN A 79 13.10 2.20 -3.95
N GLN A 80 14.09 1.64 -3.22
CA GLN A 80 14.95 2.38 -2.28
C GLN A 80 16.29 2.83 -2.90
N ARG A 81 16.53 2.52 -4.19
CA ARG A 81 17.65 3.07 -4.99
C ARG A 81 17.17 4.26 -5.80
#